data_AF-A0A0L0ULR3-F1
#
_entry.id   AF-A0A0L0ULR3-F1
#
_cell.length_a   1.000
_cell.length_b   1.000
_cell.length_c   1.000
_cell.angle_alpha   90.00
_cell.angle_beta   90.00
_cell.angle_gamma   90.00
#
_symmetry.space_group_name_H-M   'P 1'
#
loop_
_entity.id
_entity.type
_entity.pdbx_description
1 polymer ?
#
loop_
_entity_poly.entity_id
_entity_poly.type
_entity_poly.pdbx_seq_one_letter_code
_entity_poly.pdbx_strand_id
1 'polypeptide(L)'
;MSNGLGDRLTGSLAAIKARAPVVGGNFGVWGGMFSSFDCLVKGYRQKEDPWNAILSGFMTGGALAARGGVRSMVGSAIGCGVLLGVFEGVGVLFTGLFAENNRPIAPPVCNDPLC
;
A
#
# COMPACT_ATOMS: atom_id res chain seq x y z
N MET A 1 -30.36 -10.92 -37.96
CA MET A 1 -28.90 -11.04 -37.79
C MET A 1 -28.56 -10.48 -36.41
N SER A 2 -28.60 -11.31 -35.36
CA SER A 2 -28.21 -10.87 -34.01
C SER A 2 -26.71 -10.61 -34.05
N ASN A 3 -26.33 -9.34 -33.96
CA ASN A 3 -24.94 -8.92 -33.93
C ASN A 3 -24.37 -9.30 -32.57
N GLY A 4 -23.95 -10.57 -32.41
CA GLY A 4 -23.53 -11.13 -31.14
C GLY A 4 -22.39 -10.36 -30.45
N LEU A 5 -21.66 -9.50 -31.16
CA LEU A 5 -20.67 -8.60 -30.57
C LEU A 5 -21.32 -7.41 -29.82
N GLY A 6 -22.40 -6.84 -30.34
CA GLY A 6 -23.12 -5.72 -29.72
C GLY A 6 -23.77 -6.13 -28.39
N ASP A 7 -24.45 -7.27 -28.36
CA ASP A 7 -25.09 -7.79 -27.14
C ASP A 7 -24.04 -8.16 -26.07
N ARG A 8 -22.88 -8.67 -26.49
CA ARG A 8 -21.75 -8.97 -25.59
C ARG A 8 -21.12 -7.70 -25.01
N LEU A 9 -20.90 -6.67 -25.82
CA LEU A 9 -20.36 -5.39 -25.35
C LEU A 9 -21.31 -4.68 -24.40
N THR A 10 -22.61 -4.71 -24.70
CA THR A 10 -23.64 -4.10 -23.83
C THR A 10 -23.76 -4.87 -22.51
N GLY A 11 -23.68 -6.21 -22.55
CA GLY A 11 -23.60 -7.06 -21.36
C GLY A 11 -22.33 -6.84 -20.54
N SER A 12 -21.16 -6.67 -21.18
CA SER A 12 -19.90 -6.33 -20.50
C SER A 12 -19.98 -4.96 -19.83
N LEU A 13 -20.54 -3.95 -20.49
CA LEU A 13 -20.72 -2.61 -19.92
C LEU A 13 -21.68 -2.64 -18.72
N ALA A 14 -22.79 -3.39 -18.82
CA ALA A 14 -23.70 -3.59 -17.69
C ALA A 14 -23.01 -4.29 -16.50
N ALA A 15 -22.18 -5.31 -16.77
CA ALA A 15 -21.41 -6.00 -15.76
C ALA A 15 -20.35 -5.10 -15.09
N ILE A 16 -19.65 -4.28 -15.88
CA ILE A 16 -18.68 -3.30 -15.37
C ILE A 16 -19.39 -2.29 -14.47
N LYS A 17 -20.51 -1.72 -14.92
CA LYS A 17 -21.27 -0.73 -14.15
C LYS A 17 -21.78 -1.29 -12.82
N ALA A 18 -22.13 -2.57 -12.79
CA ALA A 18 -22.57 -3.24 -11.56
C ALA A 18 -21.42 -3.50 -10.57
N ARG A 19 -20.19 -3.78 -11.05
CA ARG A 19 -19.07 -4.21 -10.20
C ARG A 19 -18.07 -3.10 -9.86
N ALA A 20 -17.88 -2.14 -10.75
CA ALA A 20 -16.97 -1.02 -10.58
C ALA A 20 -17.18 -0.23 -9.27
N PRO A 21 -18.42 0.17 -8.90
CA PRO A 21 -18.62 0.93 -7.66
C PRO A 21 -18.37 0.09 -6.40
N VAL A 22 -18.64 -1.22 -6.44
CA VAL A 22 -18.41 -2.12 -5.30
C VAL A 22 -16.92 -2.28 -5.04
N VAL A 23 -16.14 -2.56 -6.09
CA VAL A 23 -14.69 -2.70 -5.97
C VAL A 23 -14.05 -1.36 -5.58
N GLY A 24 -14.42 -0.27 -6.25
CA GLY A 24 -13.91 1.07 -5.95
C GLY A 24 -14.27 1.53 -4.53
N GLY A 25 -15.50 1.29 -4.08
CA GLY A 25 -15.94 1.61 -2.73
C GLY A 25 -15.17 0.83 -1.66
N ASN A 26 -14.94 -0.47 -1.88
CA ASN A 26 -14.14 -1.29 -0.97
C ASN A 26 -12.68 -0.80 -0.88
N PHE A 27 -12.08 -0.44 -2.01
CA PHE A 27 -10.73 0.16 -2.02
C PHE A 27 -10.69 1.52 -1.33
N GLY A 28 -11.72 2.35 -1.51
CA GLY A 28 -11.84 3.64 -0.84
C GLY A 28 -11.91 3.50 0.68
N VAL A 29 -12.70 2.55 1.19
CA VAL A 29 -12.78 2.29 2.64
C VAL A 29 -11.45 1.78 3.19
N TRP A 30 -10.82 0.84 2.47
CA TRP A 30 -9.51 0.32 2.88
C TRP A 30 -8.45 1.43 2.92
N GLY A 31 -8.34 2.24 1.87
CA GLY A 31 -7.40 3.35 1.81
C GLY A 31 -7.68 4.45 2.84
N GLY A 32 -8.96 4.78 3.07
CA GLY A 32 -9.36 5.77 4.07
C GLY A 32 -9.06 5.33 5.51
N MET A 33 -9.29 4.06 5.83
CA MET A 33 -8.90 3.51 7.13
C MET A 33 -7.37 3.49 7.30
N PHE A 34 -6.65 3.03 6.27
CA PHE A 34 -5.18 2.99 6.29
C PHE A 34 -4.58 4.36 6.58
N SER A 35 -4.97 5.40 5.84
CA SER A 35 -4.49 6.78 6.06
C SER A 35 -4.82 7.29 7.46
N SER A 36 -6.01 6.98 7.97
CA SER A 36 -6.43 7.41 9.32
C SER A 36 -5.56 6.77 10.40
N PHE A 37 -5.26 5.47 10.26
CA PHE A 37 -4.39 4.75 11.19
C PHE A 37 -2.92 5.17 11.06
N ASP A 38 -2.42 5.40 9.85
CA ASP A 38 -1.05 5.90 9.63
C ASP A 38 -0.86 7.28 10.31
N CYS A 39 -1.81 8.20 10.11
CA CYS A 39 -1.81 9.50 10.79
C CYS A 39 -1.88 9.37 12.32
N LEU A 40 -2.70 8.45 12.85
CA LEU A 40 -2.79 8.20 14.29
C LEU A 40 -1.49 7.66 14.88
N VAL A 41 -0.85 6.70 14.20
CA VAL A 41 0.41 6.10 14.66
C VAL A 41 1.55 7.11 14.60
N LYS A 42 1.67 7.86 13.50
CA LYS A 42 2.64 8.95 13.38
C LYS A 42 2.41 10.03 14.44
N GLY A 43 1.15 10.40 14.66
CA GLY A 43 0.74 11.33 15.71
C GLY A 43 1.13 10.87 17.11
N TYR A 44 0.98 9.58 17.42
CA TYR A 44 1.32 9.03 18.73
C TYR A 44 2.83 8.85 18.93
N ARG A 45 3.55 8.34 17.92
CA ARG A 45 4.96 7.95 18.05
C ARG A 45 5.96 9.05 17.65
N GLN A 46 5.51 10.08 16.94
CA GLN A 46 6.32 11.21 16.45
C GLN A 46 7.63 10.79 15.76
N LYS A 47 7.66 9.58 15.19
CA LYS A 47 8.77 9.02 14.41
C LYS A 47 8.22 8.37 13.16
N GLU A 48 8.92 8.54 12.04
CA GLU A 48 8.60 7.89 10.79
C GLU A 48 9.47 6.63 10.62
N ASP A 49 8.97 5.52 11.15
CA ASP A 49 9.60 4.21 11.01
C ASP A 49 8.73 3.32 10.11
N PRO A 50 9.32 2.40 9.31
CA PRO A 50 8.57 1.44 8.49
C PRO A 50 7.64 0.53 9.30
N TRP A 51 7.84 0.46 10.62
CA TRP A 51 6.93 -0.21 11.55
C TRP A 51 5.54 0.44 11.62
N ASN A 52 5.43 1.74 11.33
CA ASN A 52 4.17 2.47 11.37
C ASN A 52 3.21 1.97 10.28
N ALA A 53 3.72 1.75 9.07
CA ALA A 53 2.96 1.22 7.94
C ALA A 53 2.50 -0.23 8.20
N ILE A 54 3.34 -1.06 8.81
CA ILE A 54 2.97 -2.44 9.16
C ILE A 54 1.86 -2.44 10.23
N LEU A 55 2.03 -1.63 11.29
CA LEU A 55 1.09 -1.55 12.39
C LEU A 55 -0.26 -0.96 11.95
N SER A 56 -0.25 0.09 11.13
CA SER A 56 -1.46 0.67 10.55
C SER A 56 -2.14 -0.31 9.59
N GLY A 57 -1.38 -1.17 8.89
CA GLY A 57 -1.90 -2.32 8.14
C GLY A 57 -2.64 -3.33 8.98
N PHE A 58 -2.04 -3.75 10.11
CA PHE A 58 -2.69 -4.64 11.07
C PHE A 58 -3.99 -4.04 11.61
N MET A 59 -3.96 -2.76 11.99
CA MET A 59 -5.15 -2.05 12.51
C MET A 59 -6.24 -1.91 11.46
N THR A 60 -5.87 -1.59 10.22
CA THR A 60 -6.80 -1.50 9.08
C THR A 60 -7.45 -2.85 8.81
N GLY A 61 -6.66 -3.91 8.67
CA GLY A 61 -7.16 -5.26 8.41
C GLY A 61 -8.06 -5.79 9.53
N GLY A 62 -7.70 -5.51 10.79
CA GLY A 62 -8.52 -5.85 11.95
C GLY A 62 -9.82 -5.04 12.04
N ALA A 63 -9.78 -3.75 11.75
CA ALA A 63 -10.96 -2.87 11.78
C ALA A 63 -11.98 -3.24 10.69
N LEU A 64 -11.52 -3.54 9.47
CA LEU A 64 -12.40 -3.99 8.38
C LEU A 64 -13.12 -5.30 8.70
N ALA A 65 -12.43 -6.23 9.36
CA ALA A 65 -12.99 -7.54 9.72
C ALA A 65 -13.65 -7.57 11.11
N ALA A 66 -13.78 -6.43 11.80
CA ALA A 66 -14.33 -6.34 13.15
C ALA A 66 -15.73 -6.95 13.27
N ARG A 67 -16.55 -6.81 12.23
CA ARG A 67 -17.92 -7.37 12.18
C ARG A 67 -17.97 -8.87 11.90
N GLY A 68 -16.86 -9.47 11.46
CA GLY A 68 -16.74 -10.90 11.14
C GLY A 68 -16.31 -11.77 12.32
N GLY A 69 -16.17 -11.21 13.51
CA GLY A 69 -15.68 -11.89 14.72
C GLY A 69 -14.16 -11.99 14.81
N VAL A 70 -13.66 -12.39 15.97
CA VAL A 70 -12.22 -12.34 16.33
C VAL A 70 -11.34 -13.15 15.37
N ARG A 71 -11.82 -14.31 14.89
CA ARG A 71 -11.07 -15.15 13.95
C ARG A 71 -10.88 -14.46 12.58
N SER A 72 -11.91 -13.75 12.12
CA SER A 72 -11.85 -12.97 10.88
C SER A 72 -10.96 -11.74 11.05
N MET A 73 -11.06 -11.05 12.19
CA MET A 73 -10.18 -9.93 12.54
C MET A 73 -8.71 -10.30 12.48
N VAL A 74 -8.32 -11.38 13.16
CA VAL A 74 -6.91 -11.80 13.21
C VAL A 74 -6.42 -12.22 11.82
N GLY A 75 -7.20 -13.00 11.08
CA GLY A 75 -6.84 -13.40 9.71
C GLY A 75 -6.64 -12.22 8.77
N SER A 76 -7.56 -11.25 8.81
CA SER A 76 -7.51 -10.04 7.98
C SER A 76 -6.38 -9.09 8.41
N ALA A 77 -6.13 -8.96 9.72
CA ALA A 77 -5.05 -8.14 10.26
C ALA A 77 -3.67 -8.69 9.85
N ILE A 78 -3.45 -10.01 9.95
CA ILE A 78 -2.22 -10.65 9.49
C ILE A 78 -2.06 -10.45 7.98
N GLY A 79 -3.11 -10.67 7.19
CA GLY A 79 -3.07 -10.48 5.74
C GLY A 79 -2.67 -9.06 5.33
N CYS A 80 -3.29 -8.03 5.93
CA CYS A 80 -2.95 -6.64 5.66
C CYS A 80 -1.55 -6.26 6.17
N GLY A 81 -1.16 -6.76 7.35
CA GLY A 81 0.16 -6.52 7.92
C GLY A 81 1.29 -7.10 7.08
N VAL A 82 1.13 -8.32 6.56
CA VAL A 82 2.10 -8.95 5.64
C VAL A 82 2.20 -8.15 4.34
N LEU A 83 1.07 -7.76 3.75
CA LEU A 83 1.03 -7.03 2.49
C LEU A 83 1.78 -5.69 2.58
N LEU A 84 1.57 -4.92 3.66
CA LEU A 84 2.30 -3.66 3.85
C LEU A 84 3.75 -3.87 4.28
N GLY A 85 4.05 -4.94 5.02
CA GLY A 85 5.43 -5.34 5.29
C GLY A 85 6.21 -5.63 4.01
N VAL A 86 5.56 -6.23 3.00
CA VAL A 86 6.16 -6.42 1.68
C VAL A 86 6.34 -5.08 0.95
N PHE A 87 5.36 -4.18 0.96
CA PHE A 87 5.49 -2.88 0.29
C PHE A 87 6.62 -2.03 0.87
N GLU A 88 6.74 -1.95 2.19
CA GLU A 88 7.86 -1.25 2.83
C GLU A 88 9.19 -1.97 2.59
N GLY A 89 9.23 -3.31 2.69
CA GLY A 89 10.43 -4.10 2.44
C GLY A 89 10.97 -3.91 1.01
N VAL A 90 10.07 -3.88 0.02
CA VAL A 90 10.42 -3.58 -1.38
C VAL A 90 10.80 -2.11 -1.54
N GLY A 91 10.12 -1.18 -0.87
CA GLY A 91 10.44 0.26 -0.90
C GLY A 91 11.87 0.56 -0.42
N VAL A 92 12.27 -0.03 0.70
CA VAL A 92 13.64 0.08 1.24
C VAL A 92 14.66 -0.51 0.27
N LEU A 93 14.39 -1.69 -0.28
CA LEU A 93 15.28 -2.34 -1.26
C LEU A 93 15.43 -1.52 -2.54
N PHE A 94 14.31 -1.03 -3.09
CA PHE A 94 14.30 -0.25 -4.32
C PHE A 94 15.04 1.08 -4.13
N THR A 95 14.82 1.74 -3.00
CA THR A 95 15.54 2.97 -2.63
C THR A 95 17.03 2.69 -2.48
N GLY A 96 17.42 1.58 -1.87
CA GLY A 96 18.82 1.16 -1.76
C GLY A 96 19.49 0.93 -3.12
N LEU A 97 18.83 0.22 -4.04
CA LEU A 97 19.34 -0.02 -5.39
C LEU A 97 19.46 1.26 -6.21
N PHE A 98 18.48 2.16 -6.11
CA PHE A 98 18.51 3.45 -6.81
C PHE A 98 19.57 4.40 -6.25
N ALA A 99 19.76 4.39 -4.92
CA ALA A 99 20.83 5.14 -4.25
C ALA A 99 22.22 4.61 -4.64
N GLU A 100 22.37 3.29 -4.82
CA GLU A 100 23.61 2.68 -5.31
C GLU A 100 23.92 3.08 -6.76
N ASN A 101 22.90 3.19 -7.61
CA ASN A 101 23.09 3.66 -8.98
C ASN A 101 23.47 5.16 -9.06
N ASN A 102 23.07 5.96 -8.07
CA ASN A 102 23.31 7.41 -8.06
C ASN A 102 24.31 7.85 -6.99
N ARG A 103 25.25 6.97 -6.59
CA ARG A 103 26.28 7.28 -5.60
C ARG A 103 27.08 8.51 -6.10
N PRO A 104 27.09 9.63 -5.36
CA PRO A 104 27.94 10.75 -5.71
C PRO A 104 29.39 10.28 -5.67
N ILE A 105 30.09 10.48 -6.79
CA ILE A 105 31.55 10.36 -6.84
C ILE A 105 32.08 11.35 -5.80
N ALA A 106 32.71 10.84 -4.75
CA ALA A 106 33.28 11.69 -3.72
C ALA A 106 34.22 12.72 -4.40
N PRO A 107 34.15 14.01 -4.03
CA PRO A 107 35.07 14.99 -4.58
C PRO A 107 36.49 14.51 -4.31
N PRO A 108 37.43 14.67 -5.26
CA PRO A 108 38.82 14.32 -5.03
C PRO A 108 39.29 15.09 -3.78
N VAL A 109 39.58 14.35 -2.72
CA VAL A 109 40.23 14.91 -1.53
C VAL A 109 41.59 15.37 -1.97
N CYS A 110 41.79 16.68 -2.04
CA CYS A 110 43.10 17.23 -2.32
C CYS A 110 43.99 16.92 -1.11
N ASN A 111 44.86 15.92 -1.27
CA ASN A 111 45.87 15.53 -0.28
C ASN A 111 47.28 15.96 -0.74
N ASP A 112 47.35 16.91 -1.66
CA ASP A 112 48.61 17.51 -2.11
C ASP A 112 48.87 18.80 -1.33
N PRO A 113 50.10 19.06 -0.84
CA PRO A 113 50.41 20.26 -0.04
C PRO A 113 50.40 21.60 -0.82
N LEU A 114 49.81 21.65 -2.02
CA LEU A 114 49.80 22.80 -2.93
C LEU A 114 48.40 23.18 -3.47
N CYS A 115 47.33 22.74 -2.81
CA CYS A 115 45.98 23.24 -3.02
C CYS A 115 45.41 23.85 -1.74
#